data_AF-C5B987-F1
#
_entry.id   AF-C5B987-F1
#
_cell.length_a   1.000
_cell.length_b   1.000
_cell.length_c   1.000
_cell.angle_alpha   90.00
_cell.angle_beta   90.00
_cell.angle_gamma   90.00
#
_symmetry.space_group_name_H-M   'P 1'
#
loop_
_entity.id
_entity.type
_entity.pdbx_description
1 polymer ?
#
loop_
_entity_poly.entity_id
_entity_poly.type
_entity_poly.pdbx_seq_one_letter_code
_entity_poly.pdbx_strand_id
1 'polypeptide(L)'
;MATLLLTAVGVFVDVAVITVSPIALAIAHRADISKMAILLAMVGGGKAGNVMSPNPNTIAAAEAFNVPLTSLMLAGIVPGLFGLALAYLLARRLRGHGSKVQAHELVAADHASQPGFMAALTAPLVAIVLLALRPVAGIAIDPLLALPLGGLIGLLAMGQWRHANRYMVSGLSRMAPVAIMLLGTGTLAGIIANSGLKTVLIDGLGVSGLPSYLLAPVSGALMSMATASTTAGTAVASAVFSATLLEMGITALAGAAMIHAGATVFDHMPHGSFFHATGGSVNMQVHERLKLIPYETAVGLMIALISTLMFGVFHLAG
;
A
#
# COMPACT_ATOMS: atom_id res chain seq x y z
N MET A 1 3.29 -12.79 6.77
CA MET A 1 1.97 -13.21 6.23
C MET A 1 0.82 -12.43 6.86
N ALA A 2 0.85 -12.15 8.18
CA ALA A 2 -0.14 -11.26 8.82
C ALA A 2 -0.24 -9.87 8.16
N THR A 3 0.89 -9.29 7.72
CA THR A 3 0.90 -8.01 7.02
C THR A 3 0.10 -8.02 5.72
N LEU A 4 0.12 -9.12 4.94
CA LEU A 4 -0.70 -9.25 3.73
C LEU A 4 -2.18 -9.20 4.06
N LEU A 5 -2.63 -9.90 5.12
CA LEU A 5 -4.04 -9.91 5.49
C LEU A 5 -4.51 -8.51 5.92
N LEU A 6 -3.69 -7.80 6.70
CA LEU A 6 -3.97 -6.43 7.11
C LEU A 6 -4.02 -5.48 5.92
N THR A 7 -3.05 -5.56 5.00
CA THR A 7 -3.03 -4.67 3.84
C THR A 7 -4.10 -5.05 2.82
N ALA A 8 -4.47 -6.33 2.68
CA ALA A 8 -5.54 -6.81 1.80
C ALA A 8 -6.92 -6.23 2.17
N VAL A 9 -7.16 -5.88 3.44
CA VAL A 9 -8.38 -5.20 3.89
C VAL A 9 -8.29 -3.67 3.85
N GLY A 10 -7.21 -3.11 3.28
CA GLY A 10 -7.04 -1.68 3.06
C GLY A 10 -6.24 -0.94 4.14
N VAL A 11 -5.59 -1.64 5.08
CA VAL A 11 -4.67 -1.00 6.04
C VAL A 11 -3.39 -0.57 5.31
N PHE A 12 -2.89 0.64 5.61
CA PHE A 12 -1.62 1.09 5.05
C PHE A 12 -0.45 0.19 5.45
N VAL A 13 0.51 0.03 4.55
CA VAL A 13 1.63 -0.90 4.72
C VAL A 13 2.49 -0.53 5.93
N ASP A 14 2.75 0.75 6.15
CA ASP A 14 3.50 1.25 7.31
C ASP A 14 2.82 0.90 8.64
N VAL A 15 1.51 1.14 8.76
CA VAL A 15 0.71 0.81 9.94
C VAL A 15 0.68 -0.71 10.16
N ALA A 16 0.49 -1.48 9.10
CA ALA A 16 0.48 -2.93 9.17
C ALA A 16 1.84 -3.49 9.63
N VAL A 17 2.95 -2.97 9.11
CA VAL A 17 4.29 -3.35 9.54
C VAL A 17 4.50 -2.99 11.02
N ILE A 18 4.25 -1.75 11.42
CA ILE A 18 4.41 -1.30 12.82
C ILE A 18 3.59 -2.16 13.79
N THR A 19 2.37 -2.52 13.40
CA THR A 19 1.46 -3.32 14.23
C THR A 19 1.94 -4.77 14.38
N VAL A 20 2.53 -5.34 13.32
CA VAL A 20 3.01 -6.74 13.33
C VAL A 20 4.43 -6.85 13.92
N SER A 21 5.22 -5.78 13.90
CA SER A 21 6.64 -5.78 14.31
C SER A 21 6.91 -6.35 15.70
N PRO A 22 6.17 -6.03 16.79
CA PRO A 22 6.44 -6.61 18.11
C PRO A 22 6.33 -8.15 18.13
N ILE A 23 5.32 -8.69 17.43
CA ILE A 23 5.12 -10.13 17.30
C ILE A 23 6.23 -10.74 16.43
N ALA A 24 6.59 -10.08 15.33
CA ALA A 24 7.66 -10.53 14.46
C ALA A 24 9.02 -10.56 15.17
N LEU A 25 9.33 -9.56 16.00
CA LEU A 25 10.54 -9.50 16.83
C LEU A 25 10.56 -10.65 17.85
N ALA A 26 9.45 -10.92 18.52
CA ALA A 26 9.34 -12.03 19.47
C ALA A 26 9.55 -13.41 18.80
N ILE A 27 8.96 -13.63 17.62
CA ILE A 27 9.16 -14.85 16.84
C ILE A 27 10.61 -14.94 16.35
N ALA A 28 11.17 -13.84 15.85
CA ALA A 28 12.53 -13.81 15.34
C ALA A 28 13.56 -14.10 16.42
N HIS A 29 13.38 -13.57 17.62
CA HIS A 29 14.25 -13.87 18.75
C HIS A 29 14.20 -15.36 19.12
N ARG A 30 13.00 -15.96 19.20
CA ARG A 30 12.83 -17.38 19.54
C ARG A 30 13.36 -18.33 18.45
N ALA A 31 13.22 -17.95 17.18
CA ALA A 31 13.58 -18.77 16.03
C ALA A 31 14.96 -18.43 15.43
N ASP A 32 15.74 -17.59 16.12
CA ASP A 32 17.01 -17.03 15.67
C ASP A 32 16.98 -16.53 14.21
N ILE A 33 16.05 -15.63 13.90
CA ILE A 33 15.89 -15.02 12.57
C ILE A 33 16.42 -13.58 12.60
N SER A 34 17.09 -13.15 11.53
CA SER A 34 17.58 -11.77 11.41
C SER A 34 16.45 -10.74 11.26
N LYS A 35 16.74 -9.50 11.66
CA LYS A 35 15.85 -8.35 11.45
C LYS A 35 15.58 -8.10 9.97
N MET A 36 16.57 -8.29 9.11
CA MET A 36 16.41 -8.17 7.65
C MET A 36 15.35 -9.14 7.12
N ALA A 37 15.39 -10.41 7.54
CA ALA A 37 14.45 -11.41 7.07
C ALA A 37 13.02 -11.11 7.49
N ILE A 38 12.79 -10.75 8.76
CA ILE A 38 11.43 -10.42 9.22
C ILE A 38 10.91 -9.13 8.60
N LEU A 39 11.77 -8.12 8.43
CA LEU A 39 11.35 -6.85 7.84
C LEU A 39 10.98 -7.04 6.37
N LEU A 40 11.79 -7.77 5.61
CA LEU A 40 11.47 -8.11 4.21
C LEU A 40 10.19 -8.93 4.11
N ALA A 41 9.97 -9.89 5.01
CA ALA A 41 8.73 -10.68 5.02
C ALA A 41 7.49 -9.83 5.33
N MET A 42 7.63 -8.86 6.24
CA MET A 42 6.56 -7.93 6.60
C MET A 42 6.25 -6.95 5.46
N VAL A 43 7.28 -6.28 4.93
CA VAL A 43 7.16 -5.31 3.82
C VAL A 43 6.69 -6.01 2.55
N GLY A 44 7.30 -7.13 2.16
CA GLY A 44 6.91 -7.87 0.96
C GLY A 44 5.49 -8.44 1.03
N GLY A 45 5.08 -8.94 2.21
CA GLY A 45 3.67 -9.30 2.44
C GLY A 45 2.74 -8.08 2.38
N GLY A 46 3.20 -6.96 2.92
CA GLY A 46 2.51 -5.69 2.86
C GLY A 46 2.25 -5.22 1.43
N LYS A 47 3.29 -5.18 0.59
CA LYS A 47 3.20 -4.85 -0.85
C LYS A 47 2.23 -5.76 -1.60
N ALA A 48 2.28 -7.06 -1.32
CA ALA A 48 1.40 -8.03 -1.96
C ALA A 48 -0.08 -7.77 -1.61
N GLY A 49 -0.43 -7.55 -0.35
CA GLY A 49 -1.81 -7.17 -0.01
C GLY A 49 -2.18 -5.78 -0.52
N ASN A 50 -1.22 -4.86 -0.59
CA ASN A 50 -1.41 -3.48 -1.05
C ASN A 50 -1.82 -3.37 -2.52
N VAL A 51 -1.50 -4.34 -3.38
CA VAL A 51 -1.95 -4.32 -4.79
C VAL A 51 -3.34 -4.90 -5.00
N MET A 52 -3.91 -5.59 -4.00
CA MET A 52 -5.18 -6.33 -4.12
C MET A 52 -6.26 -5.86 -3.14
N SER A 53 -6.20 -4.60 -2.69
CA SER A 53 -7.01 -4.10 -1.58
C SER A 53 -7.72 -2.78 -1.89
N PRO A 54 -8.79 -2.42 -1.16
CA PRO A 54 -9.50 -1.16 -1.34
C PRO A 54 -8.77 -0.01 -0.61
N ASN A 55 -7.53 0.27 -1.00
CA ASN A 55 -6.67 1.29 -0.41
C ASN A 55 -6.56 2.55 -1.30
N PRO A 56 -6.01 3.66 -0.78
CA PRO A 56 -5.95 4.92 -1.54
C PRO A 56 -5.19 4.86 -2.86
N ASN A 57 -4.18 4.01 -3.00
CA ASN A 57 -3.47 3.76 -4.26
C ASN A 57 -4.39 3.10 -5.30
N THR A 58 -5.13 2.07 -4.92
CA THR A 58 -6.08 1.41 -5.83
C THR A 58 -7.23 2.35 -6.19
N ILE A 59 -7.71 3.15 -5.23
CA ILE A 59 -8.73 4.18 -5.47
C ILE A 59 -8.22 5.23 -6.47
N ALA A 60 -7.03 5.79 -6.25
CA ALA A 60 -6.46 6.81 -7.13
C ALA A 60 -6.25 6.30 -8.57
N ALA A 61 -5.79 5.06 -8.74
CA ALA A 61 -5.69 4.43 -10.06
C ALA A 61 -7.07 4.16 -10.68
N ALA A 62 -8.02 3.65 -9.89
CA ALA A 62 -9.38 3.35 -10.37
C ALA A 62 -10.10 4.61 -10.85
N GLU A 63 -10.01 5.71 -10.10
CA GLU A 63 -10.61 7.00 -10.45
C GLU A 63 -9.95 7.62 -11.68
N ALA A 64 -8.62 7.64 -11.75
CA ALA A 64 -7.90 8.22 -12.88
C ALA A 64 -8.18 7.50 -14.21
N PHE A 65 -8.38 6.17 -14.18
CA PHE A 65 -8.71 5.36 -15.36
C PHE A 65 -10.21 5.11 -15.54
N ASN A 66 -11.06 5.63 -14.66
CA ASN A 66 -12.52 5.41 -14.66
C ASN A 66 -12.90 3.91 -14.71
N VAL A 67 -12.22 3.07 -13.92
CA VAL A 67 -12.50 1.63 -13.82
C VAL A 67 -13.11 1.26 -12.47
N PRO A 68 -13.93 0.20 -12.38
CA PRO A 68 -14.43 -0.29 -11.10
C PRO A 68 -13.28 -0.68 -10.15
N LEU A 69 -13.32 -0.17 -8.92
CA LEU A 69 -12.32 -0.47 -7.87
C LEU A 69 -12.13 -1.98 -7.67
N THR A 70 -13.24 -2.74 -7.67
CA THR A 70 -13.23 -4.20 -7.48
C THR A 70 -12.47 -4.93 -8.59
N SER A 71 -12.62 -4.51 -9.85
CA SER A 71 -11.89 -5.10 -10.98
C SER A 71 -10.39 -4.87 -10.85
N LEU A 72 -9.98 -3.68 -10.42
CA LEU A 72 -8.57 -3.37 -10.19
C LEU A 72 -7.99 -4.16 -9.02
N MET A 73 -8.75 -4.32 -7.93
CA MET A 73 -8.35 -5.19 -6.81
C MET A 73 -8.12 -6.63 -7.26
N LEU A 74 -9.03 -7.18 -8.07
CA LEU A 74 -8.91 -8.54 -8.62
C LEU A 74 -7.69 -8.67 -9.54
N ALA A 75 -7.44 -7.66 -10.38
CA ALA A 75 -6.27 -7.59 -11.25
C ALA A 75 -4.94 -7.66 -10.47
N GLY A 76 -4.91 -7.16 -9.23
CA GLY A 76 -3.73 -7.20 -8.37
C GLY A 76 -3.50 -8.51 -7.60
N ILE A 77 -4.47 -9.43 -7.56
CA ILE A 77 -4.35 -10.68 -6.77
C ILE A 77 -3.17 -11.53 -7.27
N VAL A 78 -3.16 -11.86 -8.56
CA VAL A 78 -2.12 -12.73 -9.13
C VAL A 78 -0.73 -12.10 -9.00
N PRO A 79 -0.49 -10.84 -9.43
CA PRO A 79 0.79 -10.17 -9.20
C PRO A 79 1.22 -10.15 -7.73
N GLY A 80 0.30 -9.86 -6.81
CA GLY A 80 0.57 -9.83 -5.37
C GLY A 80 0.99 -11.19 -4.81
N LEU A 81 0.36 -12.29 -5.24
CA LEU A 81 0.74 -13.65 -4.80
C LEU A 81 2.15 -14.03 -5.26
N PHE A 82 2.54 -13.67 -6.48
CA PHE A 82 3.91 -13.89 -6.96
C PHE A 82 4.93 -13.02 -6.20
N GLY A 83 4.60 -11.76 -5.91
CA GLY A 83 5.40 -10.89 -5.04
C GLY A 83 5.58 -11.48 -3.65
N LEU A 84 4.51 -12.03 -3.06
CA LEU A 84 4.54 -12.71 -1.78
C LEU A 84 5.45 -13.94 -1.78
N ALA A 85 5.36 -14.76 -2.84
CA ALA A 85 6.20 -15.93 -3.01
C ALA A 85 7.69 -15.55 -3.07
N LEU A 86 8.04 -14.52 -3.86
CA LEU A 86 9.40 -14.02 -3.92
C LEU A 86 9.87 -13.44 -2.57
N ALA A 87 9.03 -12.65 -1.91
CA ALA A 87 9.34 -12.10 -0.58
C ALA A 87 9.63 -13.22 0.43
N TYR A 88 8.83 -14.29 0.43
CA TYR A 88 9.06 -15.46 1.28
C TYR A 88 10.40 -16.15 0.96
N LEU A 89 10.72 -16.38 -0.32
CA LEU A 89 11.98 -17.01 -0.74
C LEU A 89 13.19 -16.16 -0.35
N LEU A 90 13.15 -14.85 -0.57
CA LEU A 90 14.24 -13.93 -0.22
C LEU A 90 14.39 -13.81 1.30
N ALA A 91 13.28 -13.67 2.04
CA ALA A 91 13.31 -13.63 3.50
C ALA A 91 13.90 -14.94 4.08
N ARG A 92 13.59 -16.09 3.48
CA ARG A 92 14.17 -17.38 3.88
C ARG A 92 15.69 -17.42 3.66
N ARG A 93 16.19 -16.86 2.56
CA ARG A 93 17.64 -16.74 2.30
C ARG A 93 18.33 -15.77 3.27
N LEU A 94 17.63 -14.72 3.68
CA LEU A 94 18.15 -13.70 4.60
C LEU A 94 18.10 -14.09 6.07
N ARG A 95 17.55 -15.25 6.48
CA ARG A 95 17.38 -15.62 7.91
C ARG A 95 18.65 -15.49 8.77
N GLY A 96 19.82 -15.76 8.18
CA GLY A 96 21.12 -15.64 8.84
C GLY A 96 21.89 -14.35 8.53
N HIS A 97 21.34 -13.47 7.69
CA HIS A 97 22.02 -12.26 7.21
C HIS A 97 21.54 -11.04 7.98
N GLY A 98 22.48 -10.27 8.53
CA GLY A 98 22.18 -9.06 9.30
C GLY A 98 22.15 -9.30 10.80
N SER A 99 21.68 -8.28 11.53
CA SER A 99 21.59 -8.31 12.99
C SER A 99 20.44 -9.20 13.46
N LYS A 100 20.70 -9.92 14.56
CA LYS A 100 19.69 -10.72 15.27
C LYS A 100 18.90 -9.84 16.23
N VAL A 101 17.71 -10.29 16.58
CA VAL A 101 16.86 -9.61 17.57
C VAL A 101 17.41 -9.87 18.97
N GLN A 102 17.68 -8.81 19.72
CA GLN A 102 18.19 -8.89 21.09
C GLN A 102 17.03 -8.91 22.10
N ALA A 103 17.26 -9.51 23.28
CA ALA A 103 16.21 -9.65 24.30
C ALA A 103 15.64 -8.30 24.78
N HIS A 104 16.46 -7.24 24.82
CA HIS A 104 16.03 -5.90 25.23
C HIS A 104 15.14 -5.19 24.19
N GLU A 105 15.04 -5.71 22.97
CA GLU A 105 14.23 -5.16 21.89
C GLU A 105 12.81 -5.72 21.89
N LEU A 106 12.54 -6.70 22.76
CA LEU A 106 11.22 -7.28 22.96
C LEU A 106 10.41 -6.35 23.87
N VAL A 107 9.42 -5.68 23.30
CA VAL A 107 8.45 -4.89 24.07
C VAL A 107 7.66 -5.86 24.95
N ALA A 108 7.77 -5.72 26.27
CA ALA A 108 6.88 -6.40 27.20
C ALA A 108 5.45 -5.93 26.90
N ALA A 109 4.56 -6.86 26.57
CA ALA A 109 3.17 -6.54 26.27
C ALA A 109 2.51 -5.97 27.53
N ASP A 110 2.46 -4.64 27.62
CA ASP A 110 1.65 -3.96 28.63
C ASP A 110 0.20 -4.34 28.36
N HIS A 111 -0.37 -5.13 29.27
CA HIS A 111 -1.76 -5.58 29.20
C HIS A 111 -2.68 -4.40 29.56
N ALA A 112 -2.76 -3.41 28.67
CA ALA A 112 -3.81 -2.42 28.74
C ALA A 112 -5.17 -3.12 28.58
N SER A 113 -6.15 -2.75 29.39
CA SER A 113 -7.51 -3.29 29.34
C SER A 113 -8.14 -3.03 27.97
N GLN A 114 -8.16 -4.06 27.13
CA GLN A 114 -8.78 -3.99 25.81
C GLN A 114 -10.31 -3.97 25.96
N PRO A 115 -11.02 -3.18 25.14
CA PRO A 115 -12.48 -3.26 25.10
C PRO A 115 -12.90 -4.68 24.71
N GLY A 116 -14.00 -5.16 25.29
CA GLY A 116 -14.53 -6.49 24.96
C GLY A 116 -14.75 -6.63 23.45
N PHE A 117 -14.49 -7.82 22.90
CA PHE A 117 -14.54 -8.08 21.46
C PHE A 117 -15.84 -7.59 20.80
N MET A 118 -16.99 -7.85 21.43
CA MET A 118 -18.29 -7.39 20.92
C MET A 118 -18.39 -5.87 20.88
N ALA A 119 -17.86 -5.18 21.89
CA ALA A 119 -17.83 -3.72 21.91
C ALA A 119 -16.93 -3.16 20.78
N ALA A 120 -15.76 -3.77 20.54
CA ALA A 120 -14.86 -3.38 19.45
C ALA A 120 -15.50 -3.56 18.06
N LEU A 121 -16.34 -4.60 17.89
CA LEU A 121 -16.99 -4.92 16.62
C LEU A 121 -18.19 -4.02 16.29
N THR A 122 -18.79 -3.35 17.29
CA THR A 122 -19.97 -2.50 17.07
C THR A 122 -19.72 -1.39 16.05
N ALA A 123 -18.58 -0.71 16.11
CA ALA A 123 -18.26 0.40 15.21
C ALA A 123 -18.25 0.00 13.72
N PRO A 124 -17.46 -1.02 13.31
CA PRO A 124 -17.48 -1.49 11.93
C PRO A 124 -18.81 -2.12 11.53
N LEU A 125 -19.49 -2.87 12.42
CA LEU A 125 -20.80 -3.46 12.11
C LEU A 125 -21.84 -2.38 11.77
N VAL A 126 -21.93 -1.34 12.58
CA VAL A 126 -22.88 -0.25 12.35
C VAL A 126 -22.59 0.46 11.04
N ALA A 127 -21.33 0.76 10.74
CA ALA A 127 -20.94 1.36 9.46
C ALA A 127 -21.33 0.46 8.26
N ILE A 128 -21.06 -0.85 8.34
CA ILE A 128 -21.42 -1.81 7.29
C ILE A 128 -22.93 -1.87 7.10
N VAL A 129 -23.72 -1.95 8.18
CA VAL A 129 -25.18 -1.99 8.12
C VAL A 129 -25.74 -0.71 7.49
N LEU A 130 -25.21 0.46 7.87
CA LEU A 130 -25.63 1.74 7.30
C LEU A 130 -25.34 1.83 5.79
N LEU A 131 -24.18 1.34 5.35
CA LEU A 131 -23.82 1.32 3.92
C LEU A 131 -24.60 0.25 3.13
N ALA A 132 -24.91 -0.89 3.75
CA ALA A 132 -25.65 -1.99 3.14
C ALA A 132 -27.15 -1.69 2.95
N LEU A 133 -27.70 -0.65 3.58
CA LEU A 133 -29.09 -0.21 3.36
C LEU A 133 -29.35 0.22 1.90
N ARG A 134 -28.33 0.67 1.18
CA ARG A 134 -28.46 1.06 -0.23
C ARG A 134 -28.83 -0.13 -1.13
N PRO A 135 -28.07 -1.24 -1.16
CA PRO A 135 -28.45 -2.40 -1.97
C PRO A 135 -29.64 -3.19 -1.42
N VAL A 136 -29.89 -3.16 -0.10
CA VAL A 136 -30.93 -4.00 0.53
C VAL A 136 -32.31 -3.34 0.57
N ALA A 137 -32.36 -2.03 0.83
CA ALA A 137 -33.60 -1.28 1.04
C ALA A 137 -33.75 -0.05 0.12
N GLY A 138 -32.79 0.20 -0.78
CA GLY A 138 -32.78 1.37 -1.65
C GLY A 138 -32.45 2.69 -0.95
N ILE A 139 -32.10 2.66 0.35
CA ILE A 139 -31.81 3.85 1.15
C ILE A 139 -30.32 4.17 1.02
N ALA A 140 -29.99 5.22 0.27
CA ALA A 140 -28.62 5.68 0.14
C ALA A 140 -28.20 6.53 1.35
N ILE A 141 -27.30 5.99 2.18
CA ILE A 141 -26.64 6.75 3.24
C ILE A 141 -25.22 7.07 2.76
N ASP A 142 -24.86 8.35 2.78
CA ASP A 142 -23.54 8.81 2.39
C ASP A 142 -22.47 8.24 3.35
N PRO A 143 -21.36 7.66 2.85
CA PRO A 143 -20.22 7.26 3.67
C PRO A 143 -19.71 8.35 4.64
N LEU A 144 -19.79 9.62 4.25
CA LEU A 144 -19.42 10.77 5.08
C LEU A 144 -20.28 10.86 6.36
N LEU A 145 -21.49 10.31 6.35
CA LEU A 145 -22.36 10.20 7.51
C LEU A 145 -22.25 8.82 8.18
N ALA A 146 -22.23 7.75 7.38
CA ALA A 146 -22.24 6.38 7.88
C ALA A 146 -21.00 6.04 8.72
N LEU A 147 -19.80 6.44 8.26
CA LEU A 147 -18.55 6.10 8.93
C LEU A 147 -18.38 6.82 10.29
N PRO A 148 -18.61 8.14 10.40
CA PRO A 148 -18.56 8.82 11.71
C PRO A 148 -19.62 8.30 12.69
N LEU A 149 -20.84 8.02 12.22
CA LEU A 149 -21.90 7.45 13.06
C LEU A 149 -21.50 6.08 13.61
N GLY A 150 -20.93 5.21 12.77
CA GLY A 150 -20.37 3.92 13.21
C GLY A 150 -19.31 4.10 14.29
N GLY A 151 -18.37 5.03 14.08
CA GLY A 151 -17.33 5.37 15.07
C GLY A 151 -17.89 5.85 16.41
N LEU A 152 -18.88 6.75 16.38
CA LEU A 152 -19.51 7.31 17.59
C LEU A 152 -20.30 6.25 18.37
N ILE A 153 -21.06 5.41 17.68
CA ILE A 153 -21.80 4.30 18.31
C ILE A 153 -20.82 3.28 18.89
N GLY A 154 -19.70 3.02 18.19
CA GLY A 154 -18.60 2.21 18.70
C GLY A 154 -18.00 2.74 19.99
N LEU A 155 -17.75 4.05 20.06
CA LEU A 155 -17.23 4.70 21.28
C LEU A 155 -18.20 4.62 22.46
N LEU A 156 -19.49 4.73 22.19
CA LEU A 156 -20.56 4.51 23.17
C LEU A 156 -20.53 3.07 23.70
N ALA A 157 -20.50 2.08 22.81
CA ALA A 157 -20.46 0.67 23.19
C ALA A 157 -19.19 0.29 23.97
N MET A 158 -18.07 0.95 23.68
CA MET A 158 -16.80 0.76 24.42
C MET A 158 -16.73 1.55 25.73
N GLY A 159 -17.75 2.34 26.08
CA GLY A 159 -17.79 3.17 27.29
C GLY A 159 -16.82 4.35 27.27
N GLN A 160 -16.26 4.71 26.10
CA GLN A 160 -15.21 5.72 25.95
C GLN A 160 -15.73 7.06 25.42
N TRP A 161 -17.02 7.37 25.60
CA TRP A 161 -17.65 8.62 25.12
C TRP A 161 -16.92 9.89 25.59
N ARG A 162 -16.41 9.88 26.83
CA ARG A 162 -15.65 11.00 27.41
C ARG A 162 -14.35 11.31 26.65
N HIS A 163 -13.82 10.34 25.91
CA HIS A 163 -12.61 10.48 25.09
C HIS A 163 -12.92 10.72 23.61
N ALA A 164 -14.19 10.89 23.21
CA ALA A 164 -14.59 11.04 21.81
C ALA A 164 -13.81 12.15 21.09
N ASN A 165 -13.70 13.34 21.71
CA ASN A 165 -12.94 14.44 21.11
C ASN A 165 -11.46 14.08 20.93
N ARG A 166 -10.84 13.44 21.94
CA ARG A 166 -9.43 12.99 21.85
C ARG A 166 -9.23 12.02 20.70
N TYR A 167 -10.14 11.06 20.51
CA TYR A 167 -10.03 10.09 19.41
C TYR A 167 -10.31 10.71 18.05
N MET A 168 -11.28 11.63 17.93
CA MET A 168 -11.53 12.35 16.69
C MET A 168 -10.32 13.20 16.29
N VAL A 169 -9.75 13.97 17.23
CA VAL A 169 -8.53 14.75 17.01
C VAL A 169 -7.36 13.83 16.63
N SER A 170 -7.22 12.67 17.28
CA SER A 170 -6.18 11.70 16.90
C SER A 170 -6.42 11.08 15.52
N GLY A 171 -7.68 10.82 15.13
CA GLY A 171 -8.03 10.32 13.80
C GLY A 171 -7.72 11.36 12.72
N LEU A 172 -8.14 12.62 12.94
CA LEU A 172 -7.82 13.76 12.09
C LEU A 172 -6.31 13.97 11.95
N SER A 173 -5.56 13.93 13.06
CA SER A 173 -4.11 14.10 13.01
C SER A 173 -3.40 12.95 12.28
N ARG A 174 -3.95 11.73 12.32
CA ARG A 174 -3.47 10.59 11.52
C ARG A 174 -3.87 10.70 10.04
N MET A 175 -4.96 11.38 9.71
CA MET A 175 -5.41 11.62 8.33
C MET A 175 -4.78 12.87 7.70
N ALA A 176 -4.30 13.84 8.49
CA ALA A 176 -3.69 15.05 7.99
C ALA A 176 -2.51 14.79 7.03
N PRO A 177 -1.56 13.87 7.30
CA PRO A 177 -0.53 13.50 6.32
C PRO A 177 -1.09 12.96 5.01
N VAL A 178 -2.19 12.19 5.04
CA VAL A 178 -2.85 11.66 3.83
C VAL A 178 -3.49 12.80 3.03
N ALA A 179 -4.20 13.72 3.68
CA ALA A 179 -4.80 14.87 3.01
C ALA A 179 -3.75 15.81 2.40
N ILE A 180 -2.67 16.10 3.14
CA ILE A 180 -1.52 16.88 2.64
C ILE A 180 -0.84 16.15 1.49
N MET A 181 -0.67 14.82 1.58
CA MET A 181 -0.14 14.02 0.49
C MET A 181 -1.03 14.14 -0.74
N LEU A 182 -2.35 13.99 -0.63
CA LEU A 182 -3.27 14.09 -1.78
C LEU A 182 -3.20 15.47 -2.45
N LEU A 183 -3.16 16.54 -1.66
CA LEU A 183 -2.96 17.90 -2.17
C LEU A 183 -1.60 18.05 -2.86
N GLY A 184 -0.53 17.59 -2.23
CA GLY A 184 0.84 17.63 -2.78
C GLY A 184 1.00 16.76 -4.03
N THR A 185 0.32 15.62 -4.10
CA THR A 185 0.31 14.76 -5.28
C THR A 185 -0.47 15.38 -6.41
N GLY A 186 -1.57 16.09 -6.13
CA GLY A 186 -2.31 16.84 -7.13
C GLY A 186 -1.47 17.97 -7.74
N THR A 187 -0.74 18.72 -6.90
CA THR A 187 0.16 19.78 -7.40
C THR A 187 1.35 19.21 -8.16
N LEU A 188 1.99 18.15 -7.67
CA LEU A 188 3.07 17.46 -8.39
C LEU A 188 2.59 16.88 -9.73
N ALA A 189 1.42 16.23 -9.74
CA ALA A 189 0.82 15.73 -10.98
C ALA A 189 0.54 16.87 -11.96
N GLY A 190 0.03 18.00 -11.49
CA GLY A 190 -0.16 19.21 -12.31
C GLY A 190 1.15 19.74 -12.89
N ILE A 191 2.20 19.85 -12.08
CA ILE A 191 3.53 20.27 -12.55
C ILE A 191 4.09 19.28 -13.58
N ILE A 192 4.04 17.97 -13.28
CA ILE A 192 4.60 16.94 -14.16
C ILE A 192 3.82 16.86 -15.48
N ALA A 193 2.49 16.92 -15.44
CA ALA A 193 1.64 16.92 -16.62
C ALA A 193 1.90 18.11 -17.55
N ASN A 194 2.31 19.26 -16.99
CA ASN A 194 2.68 20.47 -17.72
C ASN A 194 4.21 20.63 -17.90
N SER A 195 4.99 19.59 -17.60
CA SER A 195 6.44 19.57 -17.78
C SER A 195 6.85 18.76 -19.01
N GLY A 196 8.12 18.88 -19.42
CA GLY A 196 8.69 18.04 -20.47
C GLY A 196 8.93 16.58 -20.07
N LEU A 197 8.75 16.21 -18.78
CA LEU A 197 9.07 14.87 -18.29
C LEU A 197 8.22 13.79 -18.95
N LYS A 198 6.93 14.08 -19.18
CA LYS A 198 6.01 13.19 -19.89
C LYS A 198 6.56 12.87 -21.28
N THR A 199 6.95 13.89 -22.04
CA THR A 199 7.50 13.77 -23.39
C THR A 199 8.82 13.01 -23.39
N VAL A 200 9.75 13.33 -22.48
CA VAL A 200 11.05 12.64 -22.37
C VAL A 200 10.88 11.14 -22.10
N LEU A 201 9.91 10.74 -21.28
CA LEU A 201 9.64 9.32 -21.01
C LEU A 201 9.04 8.59 -22.20
N ILE A 202 8.12 9.23 -22.93
CA ILE A 202 7.52 8.68 -24.14
C ILE A 202 8.58 8.54 -25.23
N ASP A 203 9.35 9.60 -25.49
CA ASP A 203 10.41 9.62 -26.50
C ASP A 203 11.53 8.63 -26.16
N GLY A 204 11.92 8.54 -24.89
CA GLY A 204 12.92 7.57 -24.42
C GLY A 204 12.49 6.12 -24.65
N LEU A 205 11.20 5.80 -24.46
CA LEU A 205 10.66 4.49 -24.78
C LEU A 205 10.59 4.26 -26.30
N GLY A 206 10.21 5.28 -27.07
CA GLY A 206 10.17 5.20 -28.54
C GLY A 206 11.54 4.95 -29.15
N VAL A 207 12.58 5.66 -28.71
CA VAL A 207 13.97 5.52 -29.20
C VAL A 207 14.60 4.18 -28.79
N SER A 208 14.21 3.62 -27.64
CA SER A 208 14.70 2.31 -27.19
C SER A 208 14.02 1.11 -27.88
N GLY A 209 13.01 1.35 -28.73
CA GLY A 209 12.25 0.30 -29.41
C GLY A 209 11.41 -0.56 -28.45
N LEU A 210 11.19 -0.07 -27.23
CA LEU A 210 10.46 -0.80 -26.20
C LEU A 210 8.94 -0.71 -26.43
N PRO A 211 8.19 -1.77 -26.12
CA PRO A 211 6.74 -1.75 -26.28
C PRO A 211 6.05 -0.63 -25.50
N SER A 212 5.04 -0.03 -26.12
CA SER A 212 4.22 1.06 -25.58
C SER A 212 3.62 0.76 -24.21
N TYR A 213 3.23 -0.49 -23.95
CA TYR A 213 2.66 -0.90 -22.66
C TYR A 213 3.64 -0.79 -21.48
N LEU A 214 4.95 -0.75 -21.72
CA LEU A 214 5.95 -0.57 -20.66
C LEU A 214 5.92 0.83 -20.06
N LEU A 215 5.29 1.81 -20.71
CA LEU A 215 5.09 3.13 -20.14
C LEU A 215 4.31 3.06 -18.81
N ALA A 216 3.33 2.17 -18.68
CA ALA A 216 2.54 2.03 -17.47
C ALA A 216 3.38 1.59 -16.25
N PRO A 217 4.04 0.41 -16.23
CA PRO A 217 4.81 -0.01 -15.07
C PRO A 217 6.03 0.90 -14.82
N VAL A 218 6.66 1.44 -15.86
CA VAL A 218 7.83 2.33 -15.73
C VAL A 218 7.44 3.67 -15.12
N SER A 219 6.36 4.29 -15.57
CA SER A 219 5.89 5.55 -14.98
C SER A 219 5.52 5.38 -13.51
N GLY A 220 4.80 4.31 -13.16
CA GLY A 220 4.50 3.97 -11.76
C GLY A 220 5.76 3.83 -10.91
N ALA A 221 6.76 3.09 -11.40
CA ALA A 221 8.03 2.91 -10.69
C ALA A 221 8.79 4.22 -10.49
N LEU A 222 8.94 5.02 -11.55
CA LEU A 222 9.66 6.30 -11.47
C LEU A 222 8.96 7.32 -10.57
N MET A 223 7.62 7.41 -10.64
CA MET A 223 6.87 8.31 -9.75
C MET A 223 6.95 7.84 -8.29
N SER A 224 6.91 6.53 -8.05
CA SER A 224 7.13 6.01 -6.71
C SER A 224 8.58 6.23 -6.23
N MET A 225 9.57 6.21 -7.10
CA MET A 225 10.95 6.54 -6.74
C MET A 225 11.07 8.00 -6.33
N ALA A 226 10.51 8.92 -7.13
CA ALA A 226 10.53 10.35 -6.83
C ALA A 226 9.81 10.67 -5.51
N THR A 227 8.64 10.06 -5.30
CA THR A 227 7.81 10.34 -4.12
C THR A 227 8.14 9.46 -2.90
N ALA A 228 8.91 8.39 -3.07
CA ALA A 228 9.14 7.34 -2.07
C ALA A 228 7.85 6.82 -1.41
N SER A 229 6.80 6.62 -2.21
CA SER A 229 5.49 6.18 -1.74
C SER A 229 4.70 5.53 -2.86
N THR A 230 4.12 4.35 -2.61
CA THR A 230 3.21 3.71 -3.58
C THR A 230 1.96 4.55 -3.81
N THR A 231 1.38 5.14 -2.76
CA THR A 231 0.16 5.94 -2.87
C THR A 231 0.40 7.19 -3.70
N ALA A 232 1.44 7.94 -3.36
CA ALA A 232 1.77 9.15 -4.10
C ALA A 232 2.23 8.81 -5.53
N GLY A 233 3.07 7.78 -5.69
CA GLY A 233 3.55 7.32 -6.99
C GLY A 233 2.41 6.88 -7.92
N THR A 234 1.46 6.09 -7.41
CA THR A 234 0.29 5.62 -8.18
C THR A 234 -0.62 6.79 -8.56
N ALA A 235 -0.92 7.69 -7.62
CA ALA A 235 -1.78 8.83 -7.86
C ALA A 235 -1.19 9.78 -8.92
N VAL A 236 0.09 10.15 -8.76
CA VAL A 236 0.79 11.03 -9.70
C VAL A 236 0.92 10.37 -11.07
N ALA A 237 1.37 9.12 -11.14
CA ALA A 237 1.52 8.42 -12.41
C ALA A 237 0.18 8.27 -13.13
N SER A 238 -0.88 7.87 -12.43
CA SER A 238 -2.20 7.69 -13.04
C SER A 238 -2.78 9.02 -13.52
N ALA A 239 -2.63 10.11 -12.74
CA ALA A 239 -3.10 11.43 -13.14
C ALA A 239 -2.37 11.98 -14.38
N VAL A 240 -1.07 11.70 -14.52
CA VAL A 240 -0.25 12.23 -15.63
C VAL A 240 -0.35 11.37 -16.90
N PHE A 241 -0.34 10.04 -16.75
CA PHE A 241 -0.13 9.12 -17.87
C PHE A 241 -1.37 8.36 -18.33
N SER A 242 -2.49 8.39 -17.57
CA SER A 242 -3.73 7.67 -17.94
C SER A 242 -4.20 7.98 -19.36
N ALA A 243 -4.40 9.26 -19.69
CA ALA A 243 -4.87 9.68 -21.02
C ALA A 243 -3.96 9.17 -22.14
N THR A 244 -2.64 9.29 -21.97
CA THR A 244 -1.66 8.84 -22.96
C THR A 244 -1.64 7.33 -23.12
N LEU A 245 -1.76 6.56 -22.03
CA LEU A 245 -1.83 5.10 -22.11
C LEU A 245 -3.09 4.65 -22.86
N LEU A 246 -4.23 5.32 -22.62
CA LEU A 246 -5.48 5.06 -23.35
C LEU A 246 -5.35 5.42 -24.84
N GLU A 247 -4.74 6.54 -25.18
CA GLU A 247 -4.45 6.95 -26.58
C GLU A 247 -3.52 5.97 -27.29
N MET A 248 -2.59 5.35 -26.55
CA MET A 248 -1.69 4.30 -27.05
C MET A 248 -2.37 2.93 -27.18
N GLY A 249 -3.68 2.83 -26.94
CA GLY A 249 -4.49 1.62 -27.11
C GLY A 249 -4.43 0.65 -25.93
N ILE A 250 -3.88 1.05 -24.78
CA ILE A 250 -3.85 0.22 -23.59
C ILE A 250 -5.20 0.33 -22.89
N THR A 251 -5.82 -0.79 -22.54
CA THR A 251 -7.13 -0.78 -21.86
C THR A 251 -7.02 -0.11 -20.48
N ALA A 252 -8.10 0.52 -20.04
CA ALA A 252 -8.11 1.28 -18.80
C ALA A 252 -7.71 0.43 -17.57
N LEU A 253 -8.21 -0.81 -17.50
CA LEU A 253 -7.88 -1.73 -16.41
C LEU A 253 -6.41 -2.16 -16.46
N ALA A 254 -5.90 -2.46 -17.65
CA ALA A 254 -4.50 -2.83 -17.86
C ALA A 254 -3.55 -1.68 -17.46
N GLY A 255 -3.84 -0.47 -17.91
CA GLY A 255 -3.06 0.72 -17.57
C GLY A 255 -3.03 0.98 -16.06
N ALA A 256 -4.20 0.97 -15.40
CA ALA A 256 -4.33 1.14 -13.97
C ALA A 256 -3.55 0.06 -13.17
N ALA A 257 -3.73 -1.21 -13.53
CA ALA A 257 -3.07 -2.33 -12.85
C ALA A 257 -1.55 -2.32 -13.02
N MET A 258 -1.05 -1.97 -14.21
CA MET A 258 0.37 -1.89 -14.47
C MET A 258 1.02 -0.68 -13.76
N ILE A 259 0.40 0.51 -13.77
CA ILE A 259 0.91 1.67 -13.03
C ILE A 259 0.98 1.37 -11.53
N HIS A 260 -0.11 0.86 -10.96
CA HIS A 260 -0.20 0.58 -9.53
C HIS A 260 0.80 -0.49 -9.10
N ALA A 261 0.98 -1.54 -9.89
CA ALA A 261 2.02 -2.54 -9.67
C ALA A 261 3.44 -1.95 -9.77
N GLY A 262 3.69 -1.12 -10.79
CA GLY A 262 4.96 -0.39 -10.96
C GLY A 262 5.31 0.50 -9.77
N ALA A 263 4.30 1.16 -9.19
CA ALA A 263 4.49 2.02 -8.01
C ALA A 263 4.87 1.26 -6.73
N THR A 264 4.92 -0.08 -6.74
CA THR A 264 5.48 -0.86 -5.62
C THR A 264 6.98 -1.07 -5.72
N VAL A 265 7.61 -0.70 -6.84
CA VAL A 265 9.02 -1.01 -7.11
C VAL A 265 9.97 -0.19 -6.26
N PHE A 266 9.72 1.11 -6.07
CA PHE A 266 10.65 2.04 -5.41
C PHE A 266 10.00 2.85 -4.28
N ASP A 267 8.94 2.32 -3.69
CA ASP A 267 8.18 2.90 -2.57
C ASP A 267 8.94 3.00 -1.23
N HIS A 268 10.13 2.43 -1.16
CA HIS A 268 10.92 2.26 0.05
C HIS A 268 12.26 2.98 -0.03
N MET A 269 12.33 4.05 -0.82
CA MET A 269 13.54 4.86 -0.94
C MET A 269 13.84 5.64 0.36
N PRO A 270 15.12 5.92 0.66
CA PRO A 270 15.54 6.50 1.95
C PRO A 270 14.96 7.87 2.28
N HIS A 271 14.56 8.66 1.27
CA HIS A 271 13.93 9.96 1.49
C HIS A 271 12.45 9.87 1.89
N GLY A 272 11.85 8.68 1.82
CA GLY A 272 10.46 8.43 2.21
C GLY A 272 10.29 8.06 3.67
N SER A 273 9.16 8.46 4.26
CA SER A 273 8.78 8.07 5.62
C SER A 273 8.66 6.55 5.78
N PHE A 274 8.26 5.84 4.73
CA PHE A 274 8.12 4.38 4.74
C PHE A 274 9.43 3.68 5.14
N PHE A 275 10.57 4.13 4.61
CA PHE A 275 11.88 3.56 4.93
C PHE A 275 12.19 3.66 6.43
N HIS A 276 11.95 4.85 7.01
CA HIS A 276 12.22 5.14 8.42
C HIS A 276 11.23 4.47 9.36
N ALA A 277 9.94 4.51 9.06
CA ALA A 277 8.89 3.91 9.87
C ALA A 277 9.06 2.39 9.96
N THR A 278 9.32 1.74 8.83
CA THR A 278 9.52 0.28 8.79
C THR A 278 10.82 -0.14 9.47
N GLY A 279 11.94 0.55 9.21
CA GLY A 279 13.23 0.27 9.85
C GLY A 279 13.20 0.51 11.37
N GLY A 280 12.58 1.60 11.81
CA GLY A 280 12.42 1.94 13.21
C GLY A 280 11.57 0.93 13.97
N SER A 281 10.54 0.35 13.33
CA SER A 281 9.64 -0.62 13.96
C SER A 281 10.34 -1.92 14.43
N VAL A 282 11.52 -2.23 13.87
CA VAL A 282 12.33 -3.40 14.24
C VAL A 282 13.69 -3.01 14.84
N ASN A 283 13.87 -1.74 15.22
CA ASN A 283 15.13 -1.20 15.73
C ASN A 283 16.33 -1.54 14.82
N MET A 284 16.16 -1.39 13.49
CA MET A 284 17.20 -1.68 12.51
C MET A 284 18.06 -0.44 12.26
N GLN A 285 19.38 -0.62 12.20
CA GLN A 285 20.29 0.46 11.86
C GLN A 285 20.12 0.89 10.39
N VAL A 286 20.29 2.18 10.11
CA VAL A 286 20.12 2.75 8.76
C VAL A 286 21.00 2.04 7.74
N HIS A 287 22.26 1.75 8.09
CA HIS A 287 23.18 1.02 7.21
C HIS A 287 22.65 -0.36 6.80
N GLU A 288 22.02 -1.09 7.72
CA GLU A 288 21.43 -2.39 7.45
C GLU A 288 20.13 -2.26 6.64
N ARG A 289 19.32 -1.25 6.93
CA ARG A 289 18.09 -0.94 6.19
C ARG A 289 18.38 -0.61 4.72
N LEU A 290 19.48 0.09 4.44
CA LEU A 290 19.94 0.37 3.06
C LEU A 290 20.26 -0.91 2.29
N LYS A 291 20.85 -1.93 2.94
CA LYS A 291 21.12 -3.24 2.31
C LYS A 291 19.85 -4.00 1.95
N LEU A 292 18.71 -3.63 2.53
CA LEU A 292 17.42 -4.28 2.26
C LEU A 292 16.73 -3.75 0.98
N ILE A 293 17.11 -2.55 0.52
CA ILE A 293 16.50 -1.89 -0.66
C ILE A 293 16.48 -2.81 -1.89
N PRO A 294 17.58 -3.46 -2.30
CA PRO A 294 17.55 -4.31 -3.50
C PRO A 294 16.55 -5.47 -3.40
N TYR A 295 16.36 -6.01 -2.19
CA TYR A 295 15.42 -7.11 -1.96
C TYR A 295 13.96 -6.64 -2.01
N GLU A 296 13.65 -5.50 -1.40
CA GLU A 296 12.31 -4.90 -1.46
C GLU A 296 11.97 -4.41 -2.87
N THR A 297 12.97 -3.92 -3.61
CA THR A 297 12.86 -3.58 -5.03
C THR A 297 12.58 -4.83 -5.86
N ALA A 298 13.29 -5.94 -5.62
CA ALA A 298 13.05 -7.20 -6.33
C ALA A 298 11.62 -7.72 -6.14
N VAL A 299 11.06 -7.59 -4.92
CA VAL A 299 9.65 -7.93 -4.66
C VAL A 299 8.71 -7.05 -5.47
N GLY A 300 8.91 -5.72 -5.46
CA GLY A 300 8.09 -4.80 -6.25
C GLY A 300 8.23 -5.04 -7.76
N LEU A 301 9.45 -5.31 -8.25
CA LEU A 301 9.71 -5.67 -9.64
C LEU A 301 8.98 -6.95 -10.04
N MET A 302 8.90 -7.95 -9.17
CA MET A 302 8.14 -9.17 -9.45
C MET A 302 6.65 -8.87 -9.62
N ILE A 303 6.08 -8.04 -8.76
CA ILE A 303 4.67 -7.62 -8.87
C ILE A 303 4.46 -6.85 -10.18
N ALA A 304 5.32 -5.88 -10.48
CA ALA A 304 5.26 -5.11 -11.72
C ALA A 304 5.43 -5.99 -12.97
N LEU A 305 6.38 -6.93 -12.96
CA LEU A 305 6.65 -7.84 -14.05
C LEU A 305 5.44 -8.73 -14.34
N ILE A 306 4.87 -9.38 -13.31
CA ILE A 306 3.71 -10.25 -13.50
C ILE A 306 2.50 -9.45 -13.99
N SER A 307 2.25 -8.26 -13.45
CA SER A 307 1.18 -7.37 -13.93
C SER A 307 1.41 -6.99 -15.41
N THR A 308 2.65 -6.65 -15.78
CA THR A 308 3.02 -6.31 -17.16
C THR A 308 2.87 -7.48 -18.11
N LEU A 309 3.26 -8.69 -17.69
CA LEU A 309 3.07 -9.89 -18.50
C LEU A 309 1.59 -10.19 -18.71
N MET A 310 0.79 -10.12 -17.65
CA MET A 310 -0.64 -10.40 -17.72
C MET A 310 -1.39 -9.43 -18.64
N PHE A 311 -1.14 -8.14 -18.48
CA PHE A 311 -1.93 -7.10 -19.13
C PHE A 311 -1.29 -6.53 -20.39
N GLY A 312 0.04 -6.43 -20.45
CA GLY A 312 0.77 -5.93 -21.61
C GLY A 312 1.07 -7.00 -22.66
N VAL A 313 1.43 -8.22 -22.25
CA VAL A 313 1.82 -9.30 -23.19
C VAL A 313 0.64 -10.22 -23.50
N PHE A 314 -0.02 -10.75 -22.48
CA PHE A 314 -1.11 -11.73 -22.64
C PHE A 314 -2.48 -11.12 -22.85
N HIS A 315 -2.62 -9.79 -22.75
CA HIS A 315 -3.86 -9.05 -22.99
C HIS A 315 -5.07 -9.62 -22.21
N LEU A 316 -4.85 -10.09 -20.97
CA LEU A 316 -5.88 -10.74 -20.14
C LEU A 316 -7.02 -9.81 -19.67
N ALA A 317 -7.04 -8.55 -20.11
CA ALA A 317 -8.09 -7.56 -19.86
C ALA A 317 -8.49 -6.79 -21.15
N GLY A 318 -8.34 -7.43 -22.31
CA GLY A 318 -8.86 -6.98 -23.61
C GLY A 318 -10.30 -7.45 -23.84
#